data_AF-A0AAV1I3H1-F1
#
_entry.id   AF-A0AAV1I3H1-F1
#
_cell.length_a   1.000
_cell.length_b   1.000
_cell.length_c   1.000
_cell.angle_alpha   90.00
_cell.angle_beta   90.00
_cell.angle_gamma   90.00
#
_symmetry.space_group_name_H-M   'P 1'
#
loop_
_entity.id
_entity.type
_entity.pdbx_description
1 polymer ?
#
loop_
_entity_poly.entity_id
_entity_poly.type
_entity_poly.pdbx_seq_one_letter_code
_entity_poly.pdbx_strand_id
1 'polypeptide(L)'
;MKELVAIMTSKVVAVTAAVLLACYGRYAAPKLSESAERVVSSDWFRFVIIFVIAFIPKRNFYLALAIAIGFLLTFTMLHERKLTERYVNA
;
A
#
# COMPACT_ATOMS: atom_id res chain seq x y z
N MET A 1 -6.18 -26.59 -8.20
CA MET A 1 -5.98 -25.62 -7.09
C MET A 1 -4.66 -25.77 -6.34
N LYS A 2 -4.10 -26.98 -6.11
CA LYS A 2 -2.82 -27.15 -5.41
C LYS A 2 -1.59 -26.57 -6.15
N GLU A 3 -1.57 -26.66 -7.48
CA GLU A 3 -0.50 -26.12 -8.35
C GLU A 3 -0.33 -24.58 -8.21
N LEU A 4 -1.43 -23.83 -8.11
CA LEU A 4 -1.42 -22.37 -7.96
C LEU A 4 -0.79 -21.91 -6.63
N VAL A 5 -1.00 -22.67 -5.55
CA VAL A 5 -0.44 -22.38 -4.23
C VAL A 5 1.07 -22.64 -4.21
N ALA A 6 1.53 -23.66 -4.94
CA ALA A 6 2.96 -23.96 -5.08
C ALA A 6 3.71 -22.84 -5.82
N ILE A 7 3.11 -22.28 -6.87
CA ILE A 7 3.71 -21.17 -7.65
C ILE A 7 3.77 -19.87 -6.83
N MET A 8 2.73 -19.55 -6.05
CA MET A 8 2.73 -18.41 -5.10
C MET A 8 3.76 -18.53 -3.98
N THR A 9 4.20 -19.75 -3.64
CA THR A 9 5.18 -19.98 -2.57
C THR A 9 6.60 -19.55 -2.98
N SER A 10 6.87 -19.45 -4.29
CA SER A 10 8.19 -18.99 -4.75
C SER A 10 8.35 -17.50 -4.46
N LYS A 11 9.45 -17.14 -3.76
CA LYS A 11 9.78 -15.74 -3.41
C LYS A 11 9.77 -14.81 -4.62
N VAL A 12 10.15 -15.32 -5.79
CA VAL A 12 10.17 -14.56 -7.05
C VAL A 12 8.76 -14.19 -7.49
N VAL A 13 7.82 -15.15 -7.50
CA VAL A 13 6.43 -14.87 -7.90
C VAL A 13 5.75 -13.92 -6.92
N ALA A 14 6.01 -14.05 -5.61
CA ALA A 14 5.46 -13.14 -4.62
C ALA A 14 5.96 -11.70 -4.81
N VAL A 15 7.26 -11.52 -5.12
CA VAL A 15 7.84 -10.19 -5.40
C VAL A 15 7.30 -9.62 -6.70
N THR A 16 7.24 -10.42 -7.77
CA THR A 16 6.71 -9.97 -9.07
C THR A 16 5.22 -9.61 -8.96
N ALA A 17 4.43 -10.41 -8.24
CA ALA A 17 3.02 -10.10 -7.98
C ALA A 17 2.86 -8.83 -7.13
N ALA A 18 3.69 -8.62 -6.11
CA ALA A 18 3.68 -7.40 -5.30
C ALA A 18 4.03 -6.16 -6.14
N VAL A 19 5.01 -6.26 -7.05
CA VAL A 19 5.37 -5.18 -7.98
C VAL A 19 4.25 -4.90 -8.97
N LEU A 20 3.62 -5.95 -9.52
CA LEU A 20 2.48 -5.80 -10.42
C LEU A 20 1.26 -5.20 -9.70
N LEU A 21 0.93 -5.65 -8.49
CA LEU A 21 -0.14 -5.05 -7.67
C LEU A 21 0.17 -3.61 -7.29
N ALA A 22 1.43 -3.29 -6.98
CA ALA A 22 1.86 -1.92 -6.70
C ALA A 22 1.66 -1.00 -7.91
N CYS A 23 2.01 -1.48 -9.10
CA CYS A 23 1.89 -0.74 -10.35
C CYS A 23 0.42 -0.60 -10.78
N TYR A 24 -0.36 -1.69 -10.69
CA TYR A 24 -1.78 -1.70 -11.04
C TYR A 24 -2.68 -1.02 -10.00
N GLY A 25 -2.29 -1.04 -8.73
CA GLY A 25 -3.03 -0.42 -7.63
C GLY A 25 -3.22 1.08 -7.85
N ARG A 26 -2.29 1.73 -8.58
CA ARG A 26 -2.38 3.14 -8.94
C ARG A 26 -3.50 3.45 -9.93
N TYR A 27 -3.77 2.52 -10.84
CA TYR A 27 -4.79 2.66 -11.89
C TYR A 27 -6.15 2.11 -11.45
N ALA A 28 -6.14 1.09 -10.60
CA ALA A 28 -7.35 0.44 -10.10
C ALA A 28 -7.96 1.12 -8.87
N ALA A 29 -7.32 2.14 -8.28
CA ALA A 29 -7.77 2.77 -7.04
C ALA A 29 -9.18 3.37 -7.17
N PRO A 30 -10.24 2.73 -6.61
CA PRO A 30 -11.56 3.33 -6.57
C PRO A 30 -11.48 4.62 -5.75
N LYS A 31 -12.36 5.59 -6.02
CA LYS A 31 -12.47 6.79 -5.18
C LYS A 31 -12.67 6.33 -3.74
N LEU A 32 -11.70 6.60 -2.86
CA LEU A 32 -11.87 6.31 -1.44
C LEU A 32 -13.05 7.16 -0.94
N SER A 33 -13.97 6.53 -0.22
CA SER A 33 -15.02 7.26 0.50
C SER A 33 -14.36 8.27 1.45
N GLU A 34 -14.91 9.48 1.57
CA GLU A 34 -14.36 10.58 2.38
C GLU A 34 -13.95 10.14 3.79
N SER A 35 -14.69 9.20 4.39
CA SER A 35 -14.38 8.66 5.72
C SER A 35 -13.05 7.92 5.77
N ALA A 36 -12.75 7.10 4.75
CA ALA A 36 -11.49 6.36 4.67
C ALA A 36 -10.31 7.31 4.39
N GLU A 37 -10.54 8.34 3.59
CA GLU A 37 -9.52 9.35 3.30
C GLU A 37 -9.13 10.14 4.56
N ARG A 38 -10.12 10.47 5.40
CA ARG A 38 -9.90 11.18 6.67
C ARG A 38 -9.06 10.36 7.65
N VAL A 39 -9.29 9.05 7.70
CA VAL A 39 -8.53 8.12 8.56
C VAL A 39 -7.09 7.98 8.06
N VAL A 40 -6.88 7.76 6.76
CA VAL A 40 -5.52 7.59 6.21
C VAL A 40 -4.74 8.93 6.20
N SER A 41 -5.45 10.05 6.11
CA SER A 41 -4.86 11.39 6.25
C SER A 41 -4.50 11.77 7.69
N SER A 42 -4.95 11.02 8.70
CA SER A 42 -4.66 11.33 10.10
C SER A 42 -3.21 11.01 10.45
N ASP A 43 -2.52 11.94 11.11
CA ASP A 43 -1.15 11.73 11.57
C ASP A 43 -1.02 10.57 12.56
N TRP A 44 -2.09 10.31 13.32
CA TRP A 44 -2.17 9.16 14.23
C TRP A 44 -2.11 7.83 13.47
N PHE A 45 -2.85 7.70 12.37
CA PHE A 45 -2.86 6.49 11.55
C PHE A 45 -1.48 6.23 10.93
N ARG A 46 -0.81 7.29 10.46
CA ARG A 46 0.56 7.20 9.91
C ARG A 46 1.54 6.68 10.96
N PHE A 47 1.47 7.21 12.18
CA PHE A 47 2.31 6.75 13.30
C PHE A 47 2.10 5.27 13.61
N VAL A 48 0.85 4.82 13.65
CA VAL A 48 0.52 3.41 13.91
C VAL A 48 1.10 2.50 12.82
N ILE A 49 0.94 2.86 11.54
CA ILE A 49 1.48 2.07 10.43
C ILE A 49 3.02 2.03 10.46
N ILE A 50 3.69 3.16 10.71
CA ILE A 50 5.15 3.22 10.83
C ILE A 50 5.63 2.33 11.99
N PHE A 51 4.93 2.37 13.12
CA PHE A 51 5.23 1.52 14.28
C PHE A 51 5.09 0.02 13.93
N VAL A 52 4.03 -0.35 13.19
CA VAL A 52 3.81 -1.71 12.71
C VAL A 52 4.93 -2.15 11.76
N ILE A 53 5.32 -1.30 10.80
CA ILE A 53 6.43 -1.57 9.87
C ILE A 53 7.77 -1.70 10.62
N ALA A 54 7.99 -0.94 11.68
CA ALA A 54 9.21 -1.00 12.49
C ALA A 54 9.26 -2.25 13.39
N PHE A 55 8.11 -2.79 13.82
CA PHE A 55 8.04 -3.90 14.77
C PHE A 55 7.96 -5.29 14.11
N ILE A 56 7.31 -5.40 12.95
CA ILE A 56 7.18 -6.65 12.17
C ILE A 56 8.49 -7.28 11.65
N PRO A 57 9.59 -6.53 11.34
CA PRO A 57 10.80 -7.11 10.72
C PRO A 57 11.43 -8.22 11.55
N LYS A 58 11.23 -8.20 12.89
CA LYS A 58 11.76 -9.23 13.80
C LYS A 58 11.20 -10.63 13.55
N ARG A 59 9.99 -10.76 12.96
CA ARG A 59 9.38 -12.05 12.62
C ARG A 59 9.47 -12.38 11.14
N ASN A 60 9.28 -11.41 10.25
CA ASN A 60 9.29 -11.66 8.81
C ASN A 60 9.60 -10.38 8.01
N PHE A 61 10.86 -10.25 7.59
CA PHE A 61 11.34 -9.08 6.85
C PHE A 61 10.57 -8.81 5.55
N TYR A 62 10.24 -9.86 4.80
CA TYR A 62 9.51 -9.74 3.54
C TYR A 62 8.09 -9.16 3.73
N LEU A 63 7.42 -9.52 4.83
CA LEU A 63 6.10 -8.99 5.15
C LEU A 63 6.18 -7.51 5.55
N ALA A 64 7.16 -7.13 6.37
CA ALA A 64 7.39 -5.72 6.73
C ALA A 64 7.65 -4.85 5.48
N LEU A 65 8.46 -5.36 4.55
CA LEU A 65 8.78 -4.68 3.30
C LEU A 65 7.54 -4.49 2.41
N ALA A 66 6.71 -5.53 2.26
CA ALA A 66 5.47 -5.45 1.48
C ALA A 66 4.49 -4.42 2.06
N ILE A 67 4.33 -4.39 3.39
CA ILE A 67 3.47 -3.41 4.08
C ILE A 67 4.03 -1.99 3.89
N ALA A 68 5.34 -1.81 4.01
CA ALA A 68 5.99 -0.51 3.81
C ALA A 68 5.78 0.03 2.39
N ILE A 69 5.97 -0.81 1.37
CA ILE A 69 5.77 -0.44 -0.04
C ILE A 69 4.29 -0.10 -0.27
N GLY A 70 3.36 -0.92 0.22
CA GLY A 70 1.92 -0.67 0.09
C GLY A 70 1.49 0.64 0.76
N PHE A 71 2.01 0.94 1.95
CA PHE A 71 1.76 2.19 2.65
C PHE A 71 2.32 3.39 1.89
N LEU A 72 3.56 3.32 1.42
CA LEU A 72 4.21 4.39 0.66
C LEU A 72 3.43 4.72 -0.62
N LEU A 73 2.99 3.69 -1.35
CA LEU A 73 2.19 3.85 -2.56
C LEU A 73 0.83 4.48 -2.28
N THR A 74 0.12 3.99 -1.26
CA THR A 74 -1.17 4.55 -0.84
C THR A 74 -1.02 6.02 -0.44
N PHE A 75 0.04 6.35 0.29
CA PHE A 75 0.32 7.70 0.74
C PHE A 75 0.62 8.66 -0.41
N THR A 76 1.47 8.20 -1.35
CA THR A 76 1.83 8.97 -2.54
C THR A 76 0.59 9.26 -3.38
N MET A 77 -0.29 8.27 -3.58
CA MET A 77 -1.52 8.45 -4.35
C MET A 77 -2.50 9.43 -3.71
N LEU A 78 -2.66 9.38 -2.39
CA LEU A 78 -3.51 10.32 -1.65
C LEU A 78 -2.97 11.74 -1.75
N HIS A 79 -1.65 11.91 -1.70
CA HIS A 79 -1.02 13.22 -1.84
C HIS A 79 -1.25 13.81 -3.23
N GLU A 80 -1.09 13.00 -4.29
CA GLU A 80 -1.31 13.42 -5.68
C GLU A 80 -2.78 13.78 -5.96
N ARG A 81 -3.74 13.07 -5.33
CA ARG A 81 -5.17 13.41 -5.43
C ARG A 81 -5.47 14.77 -4.82
N LYS A 82 -4.98 15.05 -3.61
CA LYS A 82 -5.17 16.35 -2.95
C LYS A 82 -4.57 17.50 -3.74
N LEU A 83 -3.44 17.27 -4.42
CA LEU A 83 -2.86 18.26 -5.34
C LEU A 83 -3.78 18.49 -6.55
N THR A 84 -4.22 17.41 -7.20
CA THR A 84 -5.10 17.48 -8.38
C THR A 84 -6.43 18.17 -8.07
N GLU A 85 -7.07 17.85 -6.94
CA GLU A 85 -8.30 18.51 -6.50
C GLU A 85 -8.10 19.99 -6.21
N ARG A 86 -6.92 20.38 -5.72
CA ARG A 86 -6.56 21.78 -5.48
C ARG A 86 -6.33 22.56 -6.79
N TYR A 87 -5.88 21.91 -7.86
CA TYR A 87 -5.68 22.53 -9.18
C TYR A 87 -6.96 22.57 -10.02
N VAL A 88 -7.89 21.63 -9.83
CA VAL A 88 -9.17 21.62 -10.53
C VAL A 88 -10.17 22.61 -9.92
N ASN A 89 -10.07 22.89 -8.61
CA ASN A 89 -10.92 23.85 -7.90
C ASN A 89 -10.26 25.24 -7.69
N ALA A 90 -9.14 25.52 -8.34
CA ALA A 90 -8.48 26.84 -8.35
C ALA A 90 -8.80 27.59 -9.63
#